data_AF-A0A9Q4CFG1-F1
#
_entry.id   AF-A0A9Q4CFG1-F1
#
_cell.length_a   1.000
_cell.length_b   1.000
_cell.length_c   1.000
_cell.angle_alpha   90.00
_cell.angle_beta   90.00
_cell.angle_gamma   90.00
#
_symmetry.space_group_name_H-M   'P 1'
#
loop_
_entity.id
_entity.type
_entity.pdbx_description
1 polymer ?
#
loop_
_entity_poly.entity_id
_entity_poly.type
_entity_poly.pdbx_seq_one_letter_code
_entity_poly.pdbx_strand_id
1 'polypeptide(L)'
;MEVVGRHPMDPSSFTQGLEYDGERLLVGTGLTGASRIYTSGLDGTEIRSAALPGEFFGEGVTDTGTVIWQLTWKGRTAIRRDRETLREIGRASYRGEGWGLCSFSDTVVMSDGTDHLRLLDPDDLRERSRVPVTIGGEPLDQLNELECIEMEGRRSVLANVWKSTDIVRIDPATGAVDAVIDTSDLGAPAPRDPDDVLNGIARIPGTDRLLLTGKRWGTLYEVRLTESPPTDG
;
A
#
# COMPACT_ATOMS: atom_id res chain seq x y z
N MET A 1 -4.12 18.47 -3.44
CA MET A 1 -4.36 17.91 -2.10
C MET A 1 -3.90 18.91 -1.04
N GLU A 2 -4.40 18.79 0.20
CA GLU A 2 -4.04 19.66 1.33
C GLU A 2 -3.64 18.80 2.54
N VAL A 3 -2.52 19.13 3.21
CA VAL A 3 -2.14 18.49 4.48
C VAL A 3 -2.99 19.05 5.62
N VAL A 4 -3.85 18.21 6.20
CA VAL A 4 -4.78 18.59 7.28
C VAL A 4 -4.36 18.05 8.65
N GLY A 5 -3.38 17.13 8.69
CA GLY A 5 -2.86 16.56 9.93
C GLY A 5 -1.49 15.93 9.75
N ARG A 6 -0.77 15.74 10.86
CA ARG A 6 0.51 15.02 10.91
C ARG A 6 0.52 14.16 12.16
N HIS A 7 0.88 12.90 11.97
CA HIS A 7 0.92 11.86 12.97
C HIS A 7 2.36 11.30 13.03
N PRO A 8 2.87 10.88 14.20
CA PRO A 8 4.19 10.26 14.30
C PRO A 8 4.24 8.92 13.58
N MET A 9 5.40 8.61 12.99
CA MET A 9 5.69 7.31 12.39
C MET A 9 7.07 6.84 12.84
N ASP A 10 7.26 5.53 12.95
CA ASP A 10 8.57 4.93 13.28
C ASP A 10 9.57 5.22 12.14
N PRO A 11 10.61 6.05 12.35
CA PRO A 11 11.55 6.41 11.29
C PRO A 11 12.51 5.27 10.91
N SER A 12 12.44 4.12 11.59
CA SER A 12 13.13 2.90 11.19
C SER A 12 12.32 2.05 10.20
N SER A 13 11.01 2.31 10.07
CA SER A 13 10.12 1.57 9.19
C SER A 13 10.41 1.87 7.73
N PHE A 14 11.03 0.92 7.03
CA PHE A 14 11.08 0.92 5.58
C PHE A 14 9.72 0.47 5.04
N THR A 15 8.73 1.38 5.05
CA THR A 15 7.32 1.10 4.77
C THR A 15 7.11 0.49 3.39
N GLN A 16 6.45 -0.67 3.35
CA GLN A 16 6.13 -1.39 2.12
C GLN A 16 4.64 -1.74 1.99
N GLY A 17 3.85 -1.54 3.04
CA GLY A 17 2.39 -1.63 3.01
C GLY A 17 1.78 -0.88 4.18
N LEU A 18 0.63 -0.26 3.96
CA LEU A 18 -0.07 0.56 4.94
C LEU A 18 -1.58 0.36 4.81
N GLU A 19 -2.28 0.12 5.92
CA GLU A 19 -3.75 0.16 5.96
C GLU A 19 -4.23 0.80 7.26
N TYR A 20 -5.46 1.32 7.27
CA TYR A 20 -6.07 1.90 8.46
C TYR A 20 -7.54 1.49 8.58
N ASP A 21 -7.89 0.84 9.69
CA ASP A 21 -9.25 0.32 9.91
C ASP A 21 -10.21 1.32 10.59
N GLY A 22 -9.73 2.53 10.91
CA GLY A 22 -10.47 3.54 11.68
C GLY A 22 -10.01 3.65 13.14
N GLU A 23 -9.34 2.63 13.66
CA GLU A 23 -8.78 2.57 15.01
C GLU A 23 -7.27 2.33 15.02
N ARG A 24 -6.78 1.48 14.12
CA ARG A 24 -5.41 0.97 14.10
C ARG A 24 -4.82 1.11 12.70
N LEU A 25 -3.55 1.52 12.69
CA LEU A 25 -2.69 1.44 11.54
C LEU A 25 -2.12 0.02 11.45
N LEU A 26 -2.11 -0.57 10.27
CA LEU A 26 -1.39 -1.80 9.94
C LEU A 26 -0.22 -1.44 9.04
N VAL A 27 0.99 -1.91 9.37
CA VAL A 27 2.21 -1.51 8.68
C VAL A 27 3.06 -2.72 8.35
N GLY A 28 3.35 -2.92 7.07
CA GLY A 28 4.36 -3.85 6.58
C GLY A 28 5.68 -3.13 6.31
N THR A 29 6.80 -3.71 6.77
CA THR A 29 8.14 -3.15 6.56
C THR A 29 9.06 -4.10 5.81
N GLY A 30 9.96 -3.52 5.00
CA GLY A 30 11.04 -4.21 4.32
C GLY A 30 12.37 -4.23 5.10
N LEU A 31 13.44 -4.57 4.37
CA LEU A 31 14.83 -4.83 4.81
C LEU A 31 15.05 -6.26 5.33
N THR A 32 15.89 -7.02 4.62
CA THR A 32 16.27 -8.39 5.01
C THR A 32 16.85 -8.42 6.42
N GLY A 33 16.36 -9.33 7.26
CA GLY A 33 16.75 -9.44 8.67
C GLY A 33 16.11 -8.42 9.62
N ALA A 34 15.37 -7.43 9.11
CA ALA A 34 14.68 -6.41 9.91
C ALA A 34 13.20 -6.24 9.55
N SER A 35 12.72 -6.94 8.51
CA SER A 35 11.32 -6.88 8.06
C SER A 35 10.37 -7.35 9.16
N ARG A 36 9.30 -6.60 9.36
CA ARG A 36 8.26 -6.91 10.35
C ARG A 36 6.90 -6.47 9.83
N ILE A 37 5.87 -6.90 10.54
CA ILE A 37 4.54 -6.32 10.48
C ILE A 37 4.18 -5.82 11.87
N TYR A 38 3.48 -4.70 11.96
CA TYR A 38 3.01 -4.20 13.25
C TYR A 38 1.70 -3.43 13.12
N THR A 39 1.01 -3.28 14.24
CA THR A 39 -0.11 -2.37 14.37
C THR A 39 0.19 -1.27 15.38
N SER A 40 -0.33 -0.07 15.14
CA SER A 40 -0.18 1.07 16.05
C SER A 40 -1.44 1.94 16.07
N GLY A 41 -1.55 2.83 17.06
CA GLY A 41 -2.45 3.98 16.97
C GLY A 41 -1.87 5.06 16.04
N LEU A 42 -2.70 6.06 15.69
CA LEU A 42 -2.22 7.28 14.99
C LEU A 42 -1.31 8.12 15.88
N ASP A 43 -1.33 7.93 17.20
CA ASP A 43 -0.38 8.53 18.14
C ASP A 43 1.03 7.89 18.08
N GLY A 44 1.22 6.87 17.23
CA GLY A 44 2.47 6.14 17.08
C GLY A 44 2.70 5.06 18.15
N THR A 45 1.75 4.85 19.07
CA THR A 45 1.85 3.81 20.09
C THR A 45 1.72 2.44 19.42
N GLU A 46 2.80 1.66 19.41
CA GLU A 46 2.79 0.28 18.91
C GLU A 46 1.93 -0.62 19.81
N ILE A 47 1.02 -1.38 19.19
CA ILE A 47 0.06 -2.27 19.87
C ILE A 47 0.56 -3.72 19.78
N ARG A 48 1.03 -4.13 18.60
CA ARG A 48 1.52 -5.49 18.31
C ARG A 48 2.60 -5.42 17.24
N SER A 49 3.55 -6.35 17.28
CA SER A 49 4.47 -6.59 16.17
C SER A 49 4.83 -8.06 16.04
N ALA A 50 5.11 -8.48 14.80
CA ALA A 50 5.67 -9.78 14.48
C ALA A 50 6.81 -9.62 13.46
N ALA A 51 7.97 -10.19 13.78
CA ALA A 51 9.10 -10.24 12.86
C ALA A 51 8.80 -11.21 11.70
N LEU A 52 9.38 -10.92 10.54
CA LEU A 52 9.47 -11.85 9.43
C LEU A 52 10.71 -12.74 9.60
N PRO A 53 10.70 -14.01 9.16
CA PRO A 53 11.93 -14.80 9.10
C PRO A 53 13.05 -14.05 8.36
N GLY A 54 14.27 -14.10 8.89
CA GLY A 54 15.35 -13.18 8.54
C GLY A 54 15.80 -13.24 7.08
N GLU A 55 15.53 -14.35 6.37
CA GLU A 55 15.78 -14.49 4.94
C GLU A 55 14.83 -13.65 4.06
N PHE A 56 13.67 -13.25 4.58
CA PHE A 56 12.68 -12.53 3.81
C PHE A 56 12.86 -11.02 3.91
N PHE A 57 12.59 -10.39 2.77
CA PHE A 57 12.32 -8.96 2.68
C PHE A 57 10.80 -8.81 2.58
N GLY A 58 10.17 -8.15 3.56
CA GLY A 58 8.73 -7.91 3.60
C GLY A 58 8.30 -6.82 2.62
N GLU A 59 7.12 -7.01 2.03
CA GLU A 59 6.52 -6.08 1.08
C GLU A 59 5.09 -5.71 1.54
N GLY A 60 4.17 -5.46 0.61
CA GLY A 60 2.78 -5.08 0.85
C GLY A 60 2.02 -6.01 1.80
N VAL A 61 1.08 -5.41 2.54
CA VAL A 61 0.19 -6.09 3.47
C VAL A 61 -1.26 -5.74 3.16
N THR A 62 -2.20 -6.65 3.38
CA THR A 62 -3.63 -6.31 3.35
C THR A 62 -4.42 -7.14 4.34
N ASP A 63 -5.40 -6.53 5.01
CA ASP A 63 -6.42 -7.19 5.80
C ASP A 63 -7.67 -7.47 4.95
N THR A 64 -7.93 -8.76 4.71
CA THR A 64 -9.10 -9.23 3.94
C THR A 64 -10.41 -9.25 4.75
N GLY A 65 -10.36 -8.89 6.04
CA GLY A 65 -11.45 -9.08 6.99
C GLY A 65 -11.49 -10.48 7.62
N THR A 66 -10.77 -11.46 7.06
CA THR A 66 -10.64 -12.81 7.64
C THR A 66 -9.22 -13.10 8.10
N VAL A 67 -8.23 -12.69 7.30
CA VAL A 67 -6.79 -12.81 7.58
C VAL A 67 -6.03 -11.60 7.06
N ILE A 68 -4.84 -11.40 7.60
CA ILE A 68 -3.86 -10.48 7.00
C ILE A 68 -2.92 -11.29 6.09
N TRP A 69 -2.71 -10.78 4.89
CA TRP A 69 -1.64 -11.25 4.00
C TRP A 69 -0.46 -10.30 4.06
N GLN A 70 0.76 -10.85 4.07
CA GLN A 70 2.00 -10.09 3.96
C GLN A 70 2.88 -10.69 2.88
N LEU A 71 3.23 -9.89 1.86
CA LEU A 71 4.09 -10.32 0.77
C LEU A 71 5.57 -10.37 1.18
N THR A 72 6.34 -11.11 0.39
CA THR A 72 7.79 -11.09 0.40
C THR A 72 8.33 -10.76 -0.98
N TRP A 73 9.40 -9.97 -1.10
CA TRP A 73 9.83 -9.49 -2.42
C TRP A 73 10.22 -10.62 -3.40
N LYS A 74 11.40 -11.23 -3.19
CA LYS A 74 11.90 -12.36 -4.00
C LYS A 74 11.59 -13.73 -3.40
N GLY A 75 10.93 -13.76 -2.25
CA GLY A 75 10.57 -14.98 -1.55
C GLY A 75 9.43 -15.76 -2.20
N ARG A 76 8.69 -15.16 -3.14
CA ARG A 76 7.57 -15.79 -3.87
C ARG A 76 6.52 -16.42 -2.93
N THR A 77 6.43 -15.86 -1.73
CA THR A 77 5.68 -16.40 -0.60
C THR A 77 4.93 -15.28 0.07
N ALA A 78 3.64 -15.46 0.30
CA ALA A 78 2.84 -14.60 1.16
C ALA A 78 2.64 -15.29 2.50
N ILE A 79 2.83 -14.56 3.58
CA ILE A 79 2.58 -15.03 4.94
C ILE A 79 1.12 -14.74 5.29
N ARG A 80 0.36 -15.79 5.64
CA ARG A 80 -1.01 -15.68 6.16
C ARG A 80 -0.93 -15.44 7.66
N ARG A 81 -1.57 -14.40 8.14
CA ARG A 81 -1.52 -14.01 9.55
C ARG A 81 -2.90 -13.90 10.16
N ASP A 82 -2.97 -14.28 11.43
CA ASP A 82 -4.10 -13.98 12.29
C ASP A 82 -4.20 -12.47 12.50
N ARG A 83 -5.40 -11.91 12.33
CA ARG A 83 -5.64 -10.45 12.33
C ARG A 83 -5.36 -9.81 13.68
N GLU A 84 -5.69 -10.51 14.76
CA GLU A 84 -5.58 -9.96 16.10
C GLU A 84 -4.18 -10.10 16.68
N THR A 85 -3.50 -11.20 16.38
CA THR A 85 -2.21 -11.56 17.00
C THR A 85 -1.02 -11.36 16.08
N LEU A 86 -1.23 -11.14 14.78
CA LEU A 86 -0.22 -11.10 13.71
C LEU A 86 0.60 -12.39 13.58
N ARG A 87 0.23 -13.47 14.29
CA ARG A 87 0.94 -14.75 14.22
C ARG A 87 0.76 -15.36 12.84
N GLU A 88 1.83 -15.93 12.31
CA GLU A 88 1.76 -16.72 11.09
C GLU A 88 0.88 -17.95 11.33
N ILE A 89 -0.12 -18.13 10.47
CA ILE A 89 -1.09 -19.25 10.50
C ILE A 89 -1.09 -20.04 9.18
N GLY A 90 -0.25 -19.65 8.23
CA GLY A 90 -0.13 -20.33 6.95
C GLY A 90 0.69 -19.52 5.95
N ARG A 91 0.84 -20.07 4.75
CA ARG A 91 1.54 -19.42 3.63
C ARG A 91 0.85 -19.74 2.32
N ALA A 92 0.99 -18.85 1.36
CA ALA A 92 0.64 -19.06 -0.03
C ALA A 92 1.86 -18.76 -0.92
N SER A 93 1.92 -19.36 -2.11
CA SER A 93 2.97 -19.09 -3.09
C SER A 93 2.42 -18.35 -4.29
N TYR A 94 3.21 -17.44 -4.85
CA TYR A 94 2.89 -16.72 -6.08
C TYR A 94 4.09 -16.69 -7.03
N ARG A 95 3.84 -16.33 -8.29
CA ARG A 95 4.88 -16.24 -9.33
C ARG A 95 5.43 -14.81 -9.41
N GLY A 96 6.65 -14.64 -9.91
CA GLY A 96 7.27 -13.31 -10.06
C GLY A 96 7.62 -12.65 -8.74
N GLU A 97 7.68 -11.32 -8.72
CA GLU A 97 7.80 -10.51 -7.50
C GLU A 97 6.40 -10.16 -6.95
N GLY A 98 6.37 -9.57 -5.75
CA GLY A 98 5.19 -8.95 -5.18
C GLY A 98 5.60 -7.69 -4.42
N TRP A 99 4.94 -6.57 -4.69
CA TRP A 99 5.29 -5.24 -4.18
C TRP A 99 4.14 -4.72 -3.30
N GLY A 100 3.09 -4.13 -3.87
CA GLY A 100 1.91 -3.69 -3.12
C GLY A 100 0.82 -4.75 -3.05
N LEU A 101 -0.05 -4.60 -2.03
CA LEU A 101 -1.20 -5.48 -1.81
C LEU A 101 -2.33 -4.65 -1.20
N CYS A 102 -3.54 -4.78 -1.71
CA CYS A 102 -4.76 -4.27 -1.08
C CYS A 102 -5.92 -5.23 -1.31
N SER A 103 -7.06 -5.04 -0.63
CA SER A 103 -8.20 -5.93 -0.80
C SER A 103 -9.54 -5.21 -0.98
N PHE A 104 -10.34 -5.73 -1.88
CA PHE A 104 -11.79 -5.60 -1.85
C PHE A 104 -12.38 -6.81 -1.09
N SER A 105 -13.68 -6.79 -0.84
CA SER A 105 -14.36 -7.89 -0.13
C SER A 105 -14.28 -9.26 -0.81
N ASP A 106 -14.06 -9.32 -2.12
CA ASP A 106 -14.07 -10.54 -2.93
C ASP A 106 -12.75 -10.84 -3.67
N THR A 107 -11.79 -9.91 -3.62
CA THR A 107 -10.60 -9.90 -4.48
C THR A 107 -9.45 -9.21 -3.77
N VAL A 108 -8.27 -9.83 -3.79
CA VAL A 108 -7.02 -9.19 -3.41
C VAL A 108 -6.33 -8.66 -4.67
N VAL A 109 -5.83 -7.43 -4.63
CA VAL A 109 -5.10 -6.79 -5.74
C VAL A 109 -3.62 -6.74 -5.38
N MET A 110 -2.76 -7.19 -6.29
CA MET A 110 -1.30 -7.19 -6.11
C MET A 110 -0.62 -6.44 -7.26
N SER A 111 0.34 -5.59 -6.92
CA SER A 111 1.33 -5.05 -7.86
C SER A 111 2.67 -5.78 -7.71
N ASP A 112 3.51 -5.70 -8.72
CA ASP A 112 4.83 -6.34 -8.75
C ASP A 112 5.89 -5.47 -9.44
N GLY A 113 5.67 -4.14 -9.49
CA GLY A 113 6.51 -3.18 -10.19
C GLY A 113 6.34 -3.17 -11.71
N THR A 114 5.58 -4.09 -12.29
CA THR A 114 5.20 -4.04 -13.71
C THR A 114 4.00 -3.11 -13.94
N ASP A 115 3.58 -3.02 -15.20
CA ASP A 115 2.37 -2.33 -15.64
C ASP A 115 1.10 -3.16 -15.46
N HIS A 116 1.10 -4.22 -14.65
CA HIS A 116 -0.08 -5.05 -14.42
C HIS A 116 -0.49 -5.08 -12.94
N LEU A 117 -1.80 -4.98 -12.69
CA LEU A 117 -2.38 -5.39 -11.41
C LEU A 117 -2.91 -6.81 -11.53
N ARG A 118 -2.54 -7.67 -10.57
CA ARG A 118 -3.02 -9.05 -10.49
C ARG A 118 -4.21 -9.13 -9.55
N LEU A 119 -5.26 -9.82 -9.98
CA LEU A 119 -6.48 -10.04 -9.22
C LEU A 119 -6.46 -11.47 -8.67
N LEU A 120 -6.34 -11.58 -7.35
CA LEU A 120 -6.09 -12.80 -6.62
C LEU A 120 -7.31 -13.21 -5.79
N ASP A 121 -7.44 -14.51 -5.57
CA ASP A 121 -8.38 -15.07 -4.62
C ASP A 121 -7.99 -14.67 -3.18
N PRO A 122 -8.90 -14.12 -2.35
CA PRO A 122 -8.56 -13.68 -1.00
C PRO A 122 -8.19 -14.82 -0.06
N ASP A 123 -8.64 -16.06 -0.33
CA ASP A 123 -8.44 -17.20 0.58
C ASP A 123 -7.08 -17.87 0.38
N ASP A 124 -6.57 -17.94 -0.85
CA ASP A 124 -5.36 -18.67 -1.21
C ASP A 124 -4.35 -17.89 -2.07
N LEU A 125 -4.66 -16.64 -2.44
CA LEU A 125 -3.88 -15.77 -3.32
C LEU A 125 -3.60 -16.35 -4.72
N ARG A 126 -4.38 -17.34 -5.16
CA ARG A 126 -4.31 -17.84 -6.53
C ARG A 126 -4.75 -16.75 -7.49
N GLU A 127 -3.92 -16.48 -8.48
CA GLU A 127 -4.25 -15.52 -9.53
C GLU A 127 -5.47 -15.98 -10.33
N ARG A 128 -6.48 -15.11 -10.39
CA ARG A 128 -7.70 -15.30 -11.18
C ARG A 128 -7.57 -14.61 -12.54
N SER A 129 -7.03 -13.40 -12.55
CA SER A 129 -6.76 -12.61 -13.74
C SER A 129 -5.73 -11.52 -13.44
N ARG A 130 -5.39 -10.72 -14.46
CA ARG A 130 -4.60 -9.49 -14.33
C ARG A 130 -5.11 -8.45 -15.33
N VAL A 131 -4.93 -7.17 -15.01
CA VAL A 131 -5.31 -6.04 -15.88
C VAL A 131 -4.07 -5.19 -16.18
N PRO A 132 -3.82 -4.80 -17.44
CA PRO A 132 -2.77 -3.85 -17.77
C PRO A 132 -3.19 -2.44 -17.34
N VAL A 133 -2.29 -1.71 -16.70
CA VAL A 133 -2.51 -0.35 -16.23
C VAL A 133 -1.99 0.64 -17.26
N THR A 134 -2.82 1.62 -17.62
CA THR A 134 -2.46 2.62 -18.61
C THR A 134 -2.80 4.03 -18.16
N ILE A 135 -1.94 4.99 -18.49
CA ILE A 135 -2.20 6.43 -18.32
C ILE A 135 -2.15 7.10 -19.69
N GLY A 136 -3.24 7.76 -20.09
CA GLY A 136 -3.34 8.34 -21.43
C GLY A 136 -3.21 7.32 -22.58
N GLY A 137 -3.46 6.03 -22.32
CA GLY A 137 -3.33 4.93 -23.29
C GLY A 137 -1.95 4.27 -23.33
N GLU A 138 -0.95 4.80 -22.62
CA GLU A 138 0.38 4.22 -22.53
C GLU A 138 0.53 3.36 -21.26
N PRO A 139 1.28 2.25 -21.28
CA PRO A 139 1.55 1.46 -20.09
C PRO A 139 2.19 2.27 -18.97
N LEU A 140 1.71 2.07 -17.73
CA LEU A 140 2.29 2.68 -16.53
C LEU A 140 2.88 1.59 -15.63
N ASP A 141 4.20 1.51 -15.57
CA ASP A 141 4.93 0.56 -14.73
C ASP A 141 5.28 1.16 -13.35
N GLN A 142 6.09 0.44 -12.57
CA GLN A 142 6.56 0.85 -11.24
C GLN A 142 5.45 1.05 -10.19
N LEU A 143 4.31 0.39 -10.40
CA LEU A 143 3.23 0.32 -9.42
C LEU A 143 3.75 -0.38 -8.15
N ASN A 144 3.71 0.35 -7.05
CA ASN A 144 4.24 -0.09 -5.76
C ASN A 144 3.10 -0.31 -4.78
N GLU A 145 3.15 0.29 -3.59
CA GLU A 145 2.11 0.14 -2.57
C GLU A 145 0.72 0.55 -3.08
N LEU A 146 -0.30 -0.18 -2.62
CA LEU A 146 -1.67 -0.11 -3.11
C LEU A 146 -2.66 0.16 -1.98
N GLU A 147 -3.73 0.89 -2.27
CA GLU A 147 -4.89 1.02 -1.40
C GLU A 147 -6.20 0.81 -2.18
N CYS A 148 -7.07 -0.08 -1.69
CA CYS A 148 -8.31 -0.47 -2.35
C CYS A 148 -9.48 0.33 -1.77
N ILE A 149 -10.17 1.10 -2.62
CA ILE A 149 -11.26 1.98 -2.21
C ILE A 149 -12.56 1.54 -2.89
N GLU A 150 -13.59 1.26 -2.09
CA GLU A 150 -14.96 1.06 -2.57
C GLU A 150 -15.87 2.17 -2.02
N MET A 151 -16.42 2.99 -2.91
CA MET A 151 -17.33 4.10 -2.57
C MET A 151 -18.46 4.16 -3.58
N GLU A 152 -19.71 4.23 -3.10
CA GLU A 152 -20.90 4.38 -3.94
C GLU A 152 -21.00 3.32 -5.05
N GLY A 153 -20.53 2.10 -4.77
CA GLY A 153 -20.50 0.99 -5.72
C GLY A 153 -19.40 1.08 -6.79
N ARG A 154 -18.49 2.05 -6.68
CA ARG A 154 -17.29 2.17 -7.54
C ARG A 154 -16.07 1.68 -6.78
N ARG A 155 -15.29 0.84 -7.46
CA ARG A 155 -13.99 0.36 -6.99
C ARG A 155 -12.88 1.16 -7.65
N SER A 156 -11.88 1.50 -6.86
CA SER A 156 -10.65 2.12 -7.33
C SER A 156 -9.47 1.55 -6.56
N VAL A 157 -8.32 1.49 -7.23
CA VAL A 157 -7.05 1.15 -6.61
C VAL A 157 -6.19 2.40 -6.68
N LEU A 158 -5.76 2.91 -5.53
CA LEU A 158 -4.69 3.89 -5.48
C LEU A 158 -3.37 3.13 -5.53
N ALA A 159 -2.39 3.66 -6.26
CA ALA A 159 -1.05 3.07 -6.32
C ALA A 159 0.01 4.16 -6.21
N ASN A 160 1.00 3.95 -5.34
CA ASN A 160 2.25 4.68 -5.44
C ASN A 160 2.97 4.28 -6.74
N VAL A 161 3.59 5.26 -7.42
CA VAL A 161 4.54 4.99 -8.50
C VAL A 161 5.96 5.14 -7.93
N TRP A 162 6.74 4.07 -7.95
CA TRP A 162 8.05 4.06 -7.30
C TRP A 162 8.97 5.15 -7.86
N LYS A 163 9.69 5.85 -6.98
CA LYS A 163 10.54 7.02 -7.29
C LYS A 163 9.81 8.21 -7.92
N SER A 164 8.49 8.22 -7.91
CA SER A 164 7.66 9.40 -8.17
C SER A 164 7.11 9.97 -6.86
N THR A 165 6.65 11.22 -6.92
CA THR A 165 5.76 11.83 -5.91
C THR A 165 4.29 11.66 -6.25
N ASP A 166 3.96 10.94 -7.31
CA ASP A 166 2.58 10.73 -7.75
C ASP A 166 1.97 9.48 -7.13
N ILE A 167 0.68 9.60 -6.84
CA ILE A 167 -0.23 8.47 -6.59
C ILE A 167 -1.25 8.46 -7.72
N VAL A 168 -1.45 7.32 -8.37
CA VAL A 168 -2.46 7.18 -9.43
C VAL A 168 -3.71 6.48 -8.92
N ARG A 169 -4.87 6.88 -9.42
CA ARG A 169 -6.13 6.16 -9.22
C ARG A 169 -6.46 5.35 -10.46
N ILE A 170 -6.62 4.05 -10.25
CA ILE A 170 -6.79 3.05 -11.30
C ILE A 170 -8.18 2.44 -11.15
N ASP A 171 -8.93 2.36 -12.26
CA ASP A 171 -10.11 1.51 -12.34
C ASP A 171 -9.67 0.03 -12.45
N PRO A 172 -9.92 -0.83 -11.46
CA PRO A 172 -9.45 -2.22 -11.48
C PRO A 172 -10.14 -3.08 -12.55
N ALA A 173 -11.27 -2.64 -13.12
CA ALA A 173 -11.96 -3.37 -14.18
C ALA A 173 -11.32 -3.15 -15.55
N THR A 174 -10.77 -1.96 -15.79
CA THR A 174 -10.23 -1.55 -17.10
C THR A 174 -8.71 -1.34 -17.09
N GLY A 175 -8.13 -1.07 -15.94
CA GLY A 175 -6.74 -0.65 -15.75
C GLY A 175 -6.46 0.81 -16.14
N ALA A 176 -7.48 1.57 -16.53
CA ALA A 176 -7.29 2.97 -16.89
C ALA A 176 -7.01 3.81 -15.63
N VAL A 177 -5.96 4.62 -15.70
CA VAL A 177 -5.71 5.71 -14.74
C VAL A 177 -6.63 6.87 -15.06
N ASP A 178 -7.48 7.24 -14.11
CA ASP A 178 -8.47 8.31 -14.28
C ASP A 178 -8.16 9.57 -13.44
N ALA A 179 -7.20 9.49 -12.52
CA ALA A 179 -6.69 10.62 -11.75
C ALA A 179 -5.24 10.40 -11.32
N VAL A 180 -4.52 11.53 -11.18
CA VAL A 180 -3.18 11.60 -10.58
C VAL A 180 -3.26 12.54 -9.38
N ILE A 181 -2.74 12.09 -8.25
CA ILE A 181 -2.61 12.86 -7.02
C ILE A 181 -1.15 13.25 -6.89
N ASP A 182 -0.87 14.53 -7.12
CA ASP A 182 0.45 15.13 -6.89
C ASP A 182 0.68 15.27 -5.37
N THR A 183 1.75 14.64 -4.88
CA THR A 183 2.15 14.72 -3.47
C THR A 183 3.50 15.42 -3.24
N SER A 184 4.02 16.12 -4.25
CA SER A 184 5.30 16.83 -4.19
C SER A 184 5.37 17.84 -3.03
N ASP A 185 4.23 18.43 -2.66
CA ASP A 185 4.10 19.40 -1.56
C ASP A 185 3.93 18.78 -0.15
N LEU A 186 4.04 17.45 0.01
CA LEU A 186 4.00 16.82 1.34
C LEU A 186 5.08 17.34 2.30
N GLY A 187 6.18 17.88 1.75
CA GLY A 187 7.34 18.29 2.52
C GLY A 187 8.05 17.07 3.11
N ALA A 188 8.29 16.07 2.26
CA ALA A 188 9.04 14.87 2.61
C ALA A 188 10.39 15.23 3.27
N PRO A 189 10.85 14.46 4.28
CA PRO A 189 12.19 14.66 4.82
C PRO A 189 13.24 14.42 3.73
N ALA A 190 14.40 15.07 3.87
CA ALA A 190 15.53 14.78 2.99
C ALA A 190 15.89 13.28 3.12
N PRO A 191 15.95 12.52 2.01
CA PRO A 191 16.20 11.09 2.05
C PRO A 191 17.61 10.81 2.59
N ARG A 192 17.75 9.80 3.45
CA ARG A 192 19.06 9.32 3.91
C ARG A 192 19.66 8.35 2.88
N ASP A 193 18.79 7.68 2.15
CA ASP A 193 19.08 6.74 1.09
C ASP A 193 18.16 7.03 -0.12
N PRO A 194 18.61 6.84 -1.38
CA PRO A 194 17.80 7.09 -2.58
C PRO A 194 16.47 6.33 -2.63
N ASP A 195 16.31 5.26 -1.85
CA ASP A 195 15.07 4.49 -1.78
C ASP A 195 14.16 4.92 -0.61
N ASP A 196 14.48 6.00 0.13
CA ASP A 196 13.63 6.65 1.15
C ASP A 196 12.51 7.51 0.53
N VAL A 197 11.75 6.89 -0.37
CA VAL A 197 10.73 7.55 -1.19
C VAL A 197 9.33 7.44 -0.58
N LEU A 198 8.38 8.21 -1.13
CA LEU A 198 6.95 8.05 -0.90
C LEU A 198 6.54 6.58 -1.13
N ASN A 199 5.90 5.98 -0.13
CA ASN A 199 5.37 4.61 -0.20
C ASN A 199 4.50 4.33 1.04
N GLY A 200 3.23 3.97 0.84
CA GLY A 200 2.26 3.75 1.91
C GLY A 200 1.07 4.70 1.78
N ILE A 201 -0.10 4.14 1.51
CA ILE A 201 -1.37 4.83 1.32
C ILE A 201 -2.42 4.11 2.17
N ALA A 202 -3.12 4.83 3.03
CA ALA A 202 -4.28 4.27 3.71
C ALA A 202 -5.43 5.28 3.69
N ARG A 203 -6.64 4.84 3.33
CA ARG A 203 -7.82 5.70 3.41
C ARG A 203 -8.32 5.75 4.86
N ILE A 204 -8.76 6.93 5.30
CA ILE A 204 -9.51 7.03 6.55
C ILE A 204 -10.98 6.63 6.27
N PRO A 205 -11.48 5.53 6.87
CA PRO A 205 -12.81 5.02 6.57
C PRO A 205 -13.91 6.07 6.73
N GLY A 206 -14.85 6.09 5.79
CA GLY A 206 -15.98 7.03 5.81
C GLY A 206 -15.64 8.47 5.41
N THR A 207 -14.42 8.75 4.95
CA THR A 207 -13.98 10.10 4.55
C THR A 207 -13.35 10.13 3.15
N ASP A 208 -13.04 11.33 2.69
CA ASP A 208 -12.25 11.66 1.50
C ASP A 208 -10.74 11.82 1.79
N ARG A 209 -10.32 11.46 3.01
CA ARG A 209 -8.95 11.67 3.48
C ARG A 209 -8.10 10.44 3.34
N LEU A 210 -6.82 10.67 3.09
CA LEU A 210 -5.78 9.66 3.04
C LEU A 210 -4.73 9.91 4.13
N LEU A 211 -4.11 8.85 4.57
CA LEU A 211 -2.89 8.81 5.35
C LEU A 211 -1.77 8.40 4.40
N LEU A 212 -0.75 9.25 4.27
CA LEU A 212 0.37 9.06 3.36
C LEU A 212 1.69 9.08 4.14
N THR A 213 2.62 8.20 3.77
CA THR A 213 3.97 8.19 4.36
C THR A 213 5.01 7.72 3.34
N GLY A 214 6.21 7.44 3.81
CA GLY A 214 7.28 6.92 3.00
C GLY A 214 8.23 6.01 3.76
N LYS A 215 9.20 5.49 3.03
CA LYS A 215 10.24 4.62 3.55
C LYS A 215 11.14 5.42 4.49
N ARG A 216 11.17 5.03 5.77
CA ARG A 216 11.90 5.68 6.87
C ARG A 216 11.47 7.12 7.16
N TRP A 217 10.24 7.48 6.82
CA TRP A 217 9.67 8.77 7.19
C TRP A 217 9.21 8.74 8.65
N GLY A 218 9.56 9.77 9.42
CA GLY A 218 9.11 9.94 10.81
C GLY A 218 7.69 10.51 10.95
N THR A 219 7.00 10.70 9.82
CA THR A 219 5.71 11.38 9.73
C THR A 219 4.74 10.59 8.85
N LEU A 220 3.52 10.45 9.34
CA LEU A 220 2.34 10.04 8.60
C LEU A 220 1.47 11.28 8.37
N TYR A 221 1.25 11.64 7.12
CA TYR A 221 0.53 12.84 6.72
C TYR A 221 -0.93 12.49 6.50
N GLU A 222 -1.83 13.19 7.20
CA GLU A 222 -3.25 13.15 6.87
C GLU A 222 -3.53 14.24 5.84
N VAL A 223 -4.04 13.84 4.68
CA VAL A 223 -4.32 14.73 3.55
C VAL A 223 -5.78 14.67 3.16
N ARG A 224 -6.31 15.82 2.74
CA ARG A 224 -7.60 15.92 2.04
C ARG A 224 -7.33 16.05 0.55
N LEU A 225 -8.04 15.26 -0.26
CA LEU A 225 -8.00 15.42 -1.70
C LEU A 225 -8.77 16.68 -2.10
N THR A 226 -8.16 17.48 -2.97
CA THR A 226 -8.77 18.67 -3.55
C THR A 226 -8.69 18.54 -5.05
N GLU A 227 -9.77 18.86 -5.76
CA GLU A 227 -9.73 18.91 -7.22
C GLU A 227 -8.89 20.11 -7.64
N SER A 228 -7.96 19.90 -8.56
CA SER A 228 -7.34 21.02 -9.27
C SER A 228 -8.39 21.66 -10.17
N PRO A 229 -8.49 23.00 -10.24
CA PRO A 229 -9.30 23.63 -11.26
C PRO A 229 -8.84 23.15 -12.64
N PRO A 230 -9.74 23.02 -13.63
CA PRO A 230 -9.34 22.70 -14.99
C PRO A 230 -8.25 23.68 -15.43
N THR A 231 -7.13 23.17 -15.92
CA THR A 231 -6.17 24.00 -16.64
C THR A 231 -6.87 24.44 -17.93
N ASP A 232 -7.26 25.71 -18.01
CA ASP A 232 -7.69 26.33 -19.25
C ASP A 232 -6.59 26.14 -20.30
N GLY A 233 -6.92 25.44 -21.38
CA GLY A 233 -6.07 25.26 -22.56
C GLY A 233 -6.22 26.37 -23.58
#